data_AF-A0AA37CW45-F1
#
_entry.id   AF-A0AA37CW45-F1
#
_cell.length_a   1.000
_cell.length_b   1.000
_cell.length_c   1.000
_cell.angle_alpha   90.00
_cell.angle_beta   90.00
_cell.angle_gamma   90.00
#
_symmetry.space_group_name_H-M   'P 1'
#
loop_
_entity.id
_entity.type
_entity.pdbx_description
1 polymer ?
#
loop_
_entity_poly.entity_id
_entity_poly.type
_entity_poly.pdbx_seq_one_letter_code
_entity_poly.pdbx_strand_id
1 'polypeptide(L)'
;MLICPDFFDYKNLLTTELEHRYTSVLSFSDRPKCTSLAKALIKFNIFGYAHFATKKYSAEIFESIADKLSEIAEVIIIKGTCVSPCLIEKIKKLNPKTRVICYSWDSISNIKTFPLLAIKADAAYTFDIADCKKYGYGYLPLFYSDKKKHSHAVAKEYKYSFIGSYHGDRVAVLQRIFSHEHDASTYVKIFFQSKLQFAFYYLLDPALRAAPKEWLTFKPLARATITDVAEHSEYVIDIHNANQTGLTMRTWETLGDGHQLVTTNAAVLCHADMREVIVIDRNTGKRWSDSQCTSYLDVMSNSALSVDALSISTWLDNLLARSEN
;
A
#
# COMPACT_ATOMS: atom_id res chain seq x y z
N MET A 1 11.60 -8.16 -15.80
CA MET A 1 10.96 -9.11 -14.86
C MET A 1 10.34 -8.33 -13.72
N LEU A 2 9.09 -8.62 -13.36
CA LEU A 2 8.38 -8.06 -12.21
C LEU A 2 8.11 -9.16 -11.18
N ILE A 3 8.45 -8.93 -9.92
CA ILE A 3 8.05 -9.75 -8.78
C ILE A 3 7.23 -8.86 -7.84
N CYS A 4 5.95 -9.17 -7.68
CA CYS A 4 5.01 -8.26 -7.04
C CYS A 4 3.87 -9.02 -6.34
N PRO A 5 3.38 -8.56 -5.17
CA PRO A 5 2.29 -9.24 -4.47
C PRO A 5 1.02 -9.33 -5.33
N ASP A 6 0.32 -10.45 -5.24
CA ASP A 6 -1.06 -10.56 -5.72
C ASP A 6 -2.00 -9.85 -4.74
N PHE A 7 -2.08 -8.53 -4.85
CA PHE A 7 -2.95 -7.66 -4.06
C PHE A 7 -3.87 -6.89 -5.01
N PHE A 8 -5.18 -7.13 -4.91
CA PHE A 8 -6.18 -6.67 -5.90
C PHE A 8 -5.68 -6.96 -7.34
N ASP A 9 -5.78 -5.98 -8.23
CA ASP A 9 -5.35 -6.01 -9.63
C ASP A 9 -4.05 -5.22 -9.87
N TYR A 10 -3.41 -4.66 -8.84
CA TYR A 10 -2.25 -3.79 -9.05
C TYR A 10 -1.08 -4.46 -9.76
N LYS A 11 -0.82 -5.75 -9.50
CA LYS A 11 0.21 -6.50 -10.24
C LYS A 11 -0.10 -6.53 -11.74
N ASN A 12 -1.38 -6.72 -12.09
CA ASN A 12 -1.81 -6.74 -13.48
C ASN A 12 -1.65 -5.36 -14.11
N LEU A 13 -2.10 -4.31 -13.41
CA LEU A 13 -1.93 -2.92 -13.85
C LEU A 13 -0.45 -2.58 -14.09
N LEU A 14 0.44 -2.93 -13.16
CA LEU A 14 1.89 -2.74 -13.30
C LEU A 14 2.47 -3.56 -14.45
N THR A 15 1.99 -4.79 -14.65
CA THR A 15 2.45 -5.64 -15.76
C THR A 15 2.07 -5.00 -17.10
N THR A 16 0.82 -4.56 -17.26
CA THR A 16 0.34 -3.87 -18.47
C THR A 16 1.12 -2.58 -18.73
N GLU A 17 1.36 -1.75 -17.71
CA GLU A 17 2.15 -0.54 -17.88
C GLU A 17 3.62 -0.80 -18.25
N LEU A 18 4.20 -1.90 -17.77
CA LEU A 18 5.54 -2.33 -18.16
C LEU A 18 5.57 -2.90 -19.59
N GLU A 19 4.50 -3.54 -20.06
CA GLU A 19 4.40 -4.04 -21.45
C GLU A 19 4.42 -2.89 -22.47
N HIS A 20 4.07 -1.66 -22.06
CA HIS A 20 4.26 -0.45 -22.88
C HIS A 20 5.71 0.02 -22.96
N ARG A 21 6.58 -0.40 -22.02
CA ARG A 21 7.97 0.03 -21.87
C ARG A 21 9.00 -1.03 -22.28
N TYR A 22 8.61 -2.31 -22.29
CA TYR A 22 9.47 -3.45 -22.61
C TYR A 22 8.81 -4.38 -23.62
N THR A 23 9.61 -4.99 -24.49
CA THR A 23 9.13 -5.98 -25.49
C THR A 23 8.51 -7.23 -24.84
N SER A 24 8.94 -7.59 -23.62
CA SER A 24 8.41 -8.73 -22.89
C SER A 24 8.49 -8.51 -21.39
N VAL A 25 7.45 -8.91 -20.66
CA VAL A 25 7.37 -8.81 -19.20
C VAL A 25 7.09 -10.17 -18.59
N LEU A 26 8.08 -10.70 -17.86
CA LEU A 26 7.90 -11.88 -17.00
C LEU A 26 7.38 -11.41 -15.64
N SER A 27 6.16 -11.80 -15.27
CA SER A 27 5.48 -11.35 -14.04
C SER A 27 5.26 -12.50 -13.04
N PHE A 28 5.75 -12.33 -11.82
CA PHE A 28 5.70 -13.31 -10.74
C PHE A 28 5.04 -12.73 -9.49
N SER A 29 4.43 -13.60 -8.69
CA SER A 29 3.99 -13.24 -7.33
C SER A 29 5.21 -13.06 -6.43
N ASP A 30 5.10 -12.25 -5.37
CA ASP A 30 6.19 -12.10 -4.37
C ASP A 30 6.28 -13.27 -3.37
N ARG A 31 5.37 -14.25 -3.52
CA ARG A 31 5.29 -15.47 -2.71
C ARG A 31 4.61 -16.61 -3.48
N PRO A 32 4.87 -17.87 -3.12
CA PRO A 32 4.19 -19.00 -3.76
C PRO A 32 2.69 -18.97 -3.45
N LYS A 33 1.88 -19.55 -4.35
CA LYS A 33 0.47 -19.84 -4.07
C LYS A 33 0.40 -20.79 -2.87
N CYS A 34 -0.16 -20.31 -1.76
CA CYS A 34 -0.17 -21.04 -0.51
C CYS A 34 -1.44 -20.78 0.30
N THR A 35 -1.78 -21.73 1.17
CA THR A 35 -2.97 -21.68 2.04
C THR A 35 -2.83 -20.58 3.09
N SER A 36 -3.93 -20.17 3.72
CA SER A 36 -3.91 -19.16 4.81
C SER A 36 -3.00 -19.58 5.97
N LEU A 37 -2.90 -20.89 6.26
CA LEU A 37 -1.98 -21.42 7.27
C LEU A 37 -0.52 -21.22 6.86
N ALA A 38 -0.16 -21.58 5.62
CA ALA A 38 1.19 -21.38 5.11
C ALA A 38 1.58 -19.89 5.08
N LYS A 39 0.65 -18.99 4.73
CA LYS A 39 0.86 -17.53 4.84
C LYS A 39 1.19 -17.11 6.27
N ALA A 40 0.50 -17.67 7.27
CA ALA A 40 0.77 -17.39 8.68
C ALA A 40 2.15 -17.93 9.11
N LEU A 41 2.50 -19.17 8.73
CA LEU A 41 3.80 -19.76 9.04
C LEU A 41 4.97 -18.93 8.47
N ILE A 42 4.83 -18.44 7.24
CA ILE A 42 5.78 -17.51 6.61
C ILE A 42 5.83 -16.19 7.39
N LYS A 43 4.67 -15.57 7.63
CA LYS A 43 4.58 -14.24 8.28
C LYS A 43 5.19 -14.24 9.68
N PHE A 44 4.96 -15.29 10.46
CA PHE A 44 5.46 -15.41 11.83
C PHE A 44 6.79 -16.16 11.93
N ASN A 45 7.36 -16.58 10.78
CA ASN A 45 8.59 -17.36 10.68
C ASN A 45 8.62 -18.56 11.66
N ILE A 46 7.50 -19.27 11.77
CA ILE A 46 7.36 -20.39 12.71
C ILE A 46 8.36 -21.49 12.31
N PHE A 47 9.23 -21.88 13.24
CA PHE A 47 10.32 -22.86 13.06
C PHE A 47 11.28 -22.57 11.88
N GLY A 48 11.46 -21.29 11.50
CA GLY A 48 12.36 -20.94 10.38
C GLY A 48 11.76 -21.25 9.00
N TYR A 49 10.46 -21.59 8.92
CA TYR A 49 9.78 -21.95 7.67
C TYR A 49 9.90 -20.86 6.60
N ALA A 50 9.92 -19.59 7.00
CA ALA A 50 10.02 -18.48 6.04
C ALA A 50 11.34 -18.54 5.25
N HIS A 51 12.44 -18.95 5.88
CA HIS A 51 13.75 -19.08 5.21
C HIS A 51 13.73 -20.17 4.14
N PHE A 52 13.20 -21.35 4.50
CA PHE A 52 13.08 -22.46 3.57
C PHE A 52 12.17 -22.11 2.38
N ALA A 53 10.96 -21.58 2.67
CA ALA A 53 10.00 -21.19 1.66
C ALA A 53 10.57 -20.14 0.69
N THR A 54 11.29 -19.14 1.25
CA THR A 54 11.91 -18.06 0.48
C THR A 54 13.02 -18.58 -0.45
N LYS A 55 13.89 -19.47 0.04
CA LYS A 55 14.94 -20.09 -0.78
C LYS A 55 14.35 -20.97 -1.88
N LYS A 56 13.39 -21.83 -1.54
CA LYS A 56 12.73 -22.71 -2.50
C LYS A 56 12.04 -21.91 -3.60
N TYR A 57 11.23 -20.92 -3.23
CA TYR A 57 10.50 -20.11 -4.20
C TYR A 57 11.42 -19.28 -5.11
N SER A 58 12.51 -18.76 -4.54
CA SER A 58 13.52 -18.05 -5.32
C SER A 58 14.25 -18.95 -6.33
N ALA A 59 14.51 -20.22 -5.96
CA ALA A 59 15.05 -21.20 -6.90
C ALA A 59 14.05 -21.49 -8.03
N GLU A 60 12.77 -21.68 -7.71
CA GLU A 60 11.70 -21.88 -8.71
C GLU A 60 11.60 -20.70 -9.69
N ILE A 61 11.62 -19.45 -9.19
CA ILE A 61 11.66 -18.26 -10.04
C ILE A 61 12.90 -18.28 -10.94
N PHE A 62 14.07 -18.57 -10.37
CA PHE A 62 15.31 -18.59 -11.14
C PHE A 62 15.27 -19.62 -12.28
N GLU A 63 14.85 -20.86 -12.00
CA GLU A 63 14.76 -21.90 -13.02
C GLU A 63 13.79 -21.50 -14.14
N SER A 64 12.71 -20.78 -13.83
CA SER A 64 11.74 -20.30 -14.82
C SER A 64 12.24 -19.19 -15.74
N ILE A 65 13.37 -18.55 -15.41
CA ILE A 65 13.96 -17.47 -16.19
C ILE A 65 15.35 -17.80 -16.74
N ALA A 66 15.89 -19.00 -16.44
CA ALA A 66 17.29 -19.32 -16.67
C ALA A 66 17.68 -19.26 -18.16
N ASP A 67 16.78 -19.68 -19.05
CA ASP A 67 16.93 -19.65 -20.51
C ASP A 67 16.88 -18.24 -21.10
N LYS A 68 16.19 -17.31 -20.43
CA LYS A 68 15.97 -15.92 -20.86
C LYS A 68 16.84 -14.91 -20.12
N LEU A 69 17.69 -15.38 -19.20
CA LEU A 69 18.40 -14.52 -18.26
C LEU A 69 19.26 -13.44 -18.95
N SER A 70 19.87 -13.77 -20.08
CA SER A 70 20.69 -12.83 -20.88
C SER A 70 19.87 -11.67 -21.46
N GLU A 71 18.56 -11.84 -21.65
CA GLU A 71 17.65 -10.84 -22.20
C GLU A 71 17.01 -9.94 -21.13
N ILE A 72 17.13 -10.31 -19.85
CA ILE A 72 16.54 -9.55 -18.75
C ILE A 72 17.38 -8.30 -18.46
N ALA A 73 16.93 -7.17 -18.99
CA ALA A 73 17.51 -5.86 -18.72
C ALA A 73 17.26 -5.39 -17.28
N GLU A 74 16.04 -5.62 -16.77
CA GLU A 74 15.62 -5.12 -15.46
C GLU A 74 14.78 -6.11 -14.66
N VAL A 75 14.97 -6.07 -13.33
CA VAL A 75 14.24 -6.84 -12.32
C VAL A 75 13.66 -5.89 -11.29
N ILE A 76 12.34 -5.81 -11.23
CA ILE A 76 11.62 -4.98 -10.26
C ILE A 76 11.02 -5.90 -9.21
N ILE A 77 11.45 -5.73 -7.95
CA ILE A 77 10.96 -6.50 -6.80
C ILE A 77 10.18 -5.56 -5.90
N ILE A 78 8.86 -5.70 -5.95
CA ILE A 78 7.95 -4.96 -5.09
C ILE A 78 7.65 -5.82 -3.86
N LYS A 79 7.89 -5.28 -2.66
CA LYS A 79 7.72 -5.90 -1.34
C LYS A 79 8.61 -7.13 -1.09
N GLY A 80 8.59 -8.13 -1.96
CA GLY A 80 9.50 -9.28 -1.94
C GLY A 80 9.31 -10.21 -0.73
N THR A 81 8.07 -10.44 -0.28
CA THR A 81 7.78 -11.15 0.99
C THR A 81 8.50 -12.50 1.11
N CYS A 82 8.55 -13.29 0.04
CA CYS A 82 9.24 -14.59 -0.01
C CYS A 82 10.32 -14.64 -1.10
N VAL A 83 11.00 -13.52 -1.33
CA VAL A 83 12.12 -13.45 -2.27
C VAL A 83 13.42 -13.46 -1.48
N SER A 84 14.36 -14.31 -1.90
CA SER A 84 15.66 -14.47 -1.27
C SER A 84 16.66 -13.50 -1.91
N PRO A 85 17.54 -12.86 -1.13
CA PRO A 85 18.67 -12.10 -1.66
C PRO A 85 19.56 -12.93 -2.61
N CYS A 86 19.61 -14.26 -2.41
CA CYS A 86 20.33 -15.17 -3.29
C CYS A 86 19.83 -15.16 -4.74
N LEU A 87 18.55 -14.83 -4.98
CA LEU A 87 18.02 -14.66 -6.34
C LEU A 87 18.74 -13.51 -7.05
N ILE A 88 18.84 -12.36 -6.36
CA ILE A 88 19.49 -11.15 -6.88
C ILE A 88 20.97 -11.44 -7.15
N GLU A 89 21.66 -12.06 -6.19
CA GLU A 89 23.08 -12.44 -6.34
C GLU A 89 23.31 -13.37 -7.54
N LYS A 90 22.46 -14.39 -7.72
CA LYS A 90 22.58 -15.35 -8.82
C LYS A 90 22.33 -14.67 -10.17
N ILE A 91 21.31 -13.80 -10.26
CA ILE A 91 21.02 -13.00 -11.46
C ILE A 91 22.22 -12.11 -11.80
N LYS A 92 22.70 -11.29 -10.85
CA LYS A 92 23.83 -10.37 -11.08
C LYS A 92 25.13 -11.11 -11.41
N LYS A 93 25.34 -12.30 -10.86
CA LYS A 93 26.52 -13.13 -11.20
C LYS A 93 26.52 -13.60 -12.65
N LEU A 94 25.35 -14.00 -13.18
CA LEU A 94 25.22 -14.59 -14.51
C LEU A 94 24.91 -13.54 -15.60
N ASN A 95 24.24 -12.45 -15.24
CA ASN A 95 24.02 -11.29 -16.10
C ASN A 95 24.29 -9.99 -15.31
N PRO A 96 25.57 -9.55 -15.23
CA PRO A 96 25.94 -8.35 -14.46
C PRO A 96 25.30 -7.06 -14.96
N LYS A 97 24.84 -7.03 -16.21
CA LYS A 97 24.18 -5.87 -16.83
C LYS A 97 22.73 -5.69 -16.35
N THR A 98 22.12 -6.74 -15.80
CA THR A 98 20.76 -6.65 -15.27
C THR A 98 20.72 -5.65 -14.11
N ARG A 99 19.83 -4.66 -14.21
CA ARG A 99 19.53 -3.73 -13.12
C ARG A 99 18.43 -4.30 -12.24
N VAL A 100 18.61 -4.22 -10.93
CA VAL A 100 17.67 -4.73 -9.93
C VAL A 100 17.18 -3.56 -9.08
N ILE A 101 15.86 -3.37 -9.02
CA ILE A 101 15.20 -2.32 -8.26
C ILE A 101 14.31 -2.97 -7.21
N CYS A 102 14.49 -2.60 -5.95
CA CYS A 102 13.61 -3.00 -4.85
C CYS A 102 12.71 -1.84 -4.43
N TYR A 103 11.40 -2.09 -4.29
CA TYR A 103 10.44 -1.10 -3.83
C TYR A 103 9.64 -1.63 -2.64
N SER A 104 9.67 -0.94 -1.51
CA SER A 104 8.89 -1.30 -0.33
C SER A 104 7.48 -0.74 -0.44
N TRP A 105 6.49 -1.62 -0.66
CA TRP A 105 5.05 -1.26 -0.73
C TRP A 105 4.35 -1.27 0.65
N ASP A 106 5.09 -1.52 1.72
CA ASP A 106 4.60 -1.52 3.09
C ASP A 106 5.72 -0.94 3.97
N SER A 107 5.39 -0.44 5.15
CA SER A 107 6.44 0.03 6.06
C SER A 107 7.38 -1.16 6.38
N ILE A 108 8.68 -0.92 6.45
CA ILE A 108 9.70 -1.97 6.63
C ILE A 108 9.51 -2.74 7.94
N SER A 109 8.89 -2.11 8.95
CA SER A 109 8.48 -2.77 10.18
C SER A 109 7.57 -4.00 9.94
N ASN A 110 6.79 -3.99 8.86
CA ASN A 110 5.93 -5.10 8.41
C ASN A 110 6.66 -6.08 7.47
N ILE A 111 7.80 -5.70 6.89
CA ILE A 111 8.59 -6.50 5.95
C ILE A 111 10.07 -6.50 6.37
N LYS A 112 10.37 -7.16 7.49
CA LYS A 112 11.73 -7.17 8.07
C LYS A 112 12.81 -7.76 7.15
N THR A 113 12.41 -8.49 6.11
CA THR A 113 13.31 -9.08 5.10
C THR A 113 13.69 -8.10 3.99
N PHE A 114 12.96 -7.00 3.79
CA PHE A 114 13.20 -6.04 2.72
C PHE A 114 14.64 -5.47 2.72
N PRO A 115 15.25 -5.10 3.87
CA PRO A 115 16.63 -4.63 3.89
C PRO A 115 17.65 -5.63 3.32
N LEU A 116 17.40 -6.93 3.46
CA LEU A 116 18.27 -7.97 2.92
C LEU A 116 18.21 -8.02 1.38
N LEU A 117 17.07 -7.64 0.78
CA LEU A 117 16.93 -7.51 -0.66
C LEU A 117 17.55 -6.19 -1.14
N ALA A 118 17.23 -5.09 -0.46
CA ALA A 118 17.67 -3.75 -0.82
C ALA A 118 19.20 -3.64 -0.91
N ILE A 119 19.95 -4.24 0.03
CA ILE A 119 21.43 -4.22 0.03
C ILE A 119 22.06 -4.95 -1.18
N LYS A 120 21.30 -5.78 -1.89
CA LYS A 120 21.77 -6.49 -3.09
C LYS A 120 21.27 -5.86 -4.39
N ALA A 121 20.35 -4.90 -4.31
CA ALA A 121 19.77 -4.22 -5.46
C ALA A 121 20.65 -3.05 -5.93
N ASP A 122 20.47 -2.64 -7.18
CA ASP A 122 21.10 -1.43 -7.72
C ASP A 122 20.38 -0.16 -7.25
N ALA A 123 19.08 -0.24 -6.94
CA ALA A 123 18.31 0.84 -6.34
C ALA A 123 17.26 0.30 -5.36
N ALA A 124 16.98 1.07 -4.30
CA ALA A 124 15.96 0.75 -3.31
C ALA A 124 15.11 1.99 -2.98
N TYR A 125 13.79 1.81 -2.98
CA TYR A 125 12.81 2.85 -2.73
C TYR A 125 11.78 2.44 -1.68
N THR A 126 11.17 3.42 -1.02
CA THR A 126 10.05 3.22 -0.11
C THR A 126 9.11 4.43 -0.16
N PHE A 127 7.81 4.18 0.03
CA PHE A 127 6.80 5.23 0.20
C PHE A 127 6.76 5.79 1.62
N ASP A 128 7.41 5.14 2.57
CA ASP A 128 7.36 5.54 3.98
C ASP A 128 8.53 6.48 4.31
N ILE A 129 8.18 7.68 4.74
CA ILE A 129 9.12 8.79 4.99
C ILE A 129 10.09 8.44 6.13
N ALA A 130 9.57 7.81 7.19
CA ALA A 130 10.39 7.38 8.32
C ALA A 130 11.39 6.30 7.89
N ASP A 131 10.98 5.40 6.99
CA ASP A 131 11.88 4.39 6.44
C ASP A 131 12.96 5.00 5.53
N CYS A 132 12.65 6.03 4.75
CA CYS A 132 13.66 6.77 3.97
C CYS A 132 14.75 7.31 4.90
N LYS A 133 14.36 8.02 5.97
CA LYS A 133 15.29 8.61 6.94
C LYS A 133 16.12 7.54 7.67
N LYS A 134 15.51 6.40 7.99
CA LYS A 134 16.15 5.34 8.77
C LYS A 134 17.12 4.49 7.95
N TYR A 135 16.78 4.19 6.70
CA TYR A 135 17.53 3.24 5.88
C TYR A 135 18.28 3.88 4.71
N GLY A 136 18.07 5.17 4.43
CA GLY A 136 18.71 5.87 3.31
C GLY A 136 18.18 5.49 1.93
N TYR A 137 16.99 4.87 1.86
CA TYR A 137 16.34 4.52 0.60
C TYR A 137 15.70 5.74 -0.05
N GLY A 138 15.56 5.71 -1.39
CA GLY A 138 14.89 6.77 -2.12
C GLY A 138 13.40 6.86 -1.74
N TYR A 139 12.90 8.09 -1.58
CA TYR A 139 11.47 8.31 -1.41
C TYR A 139 10.78 8.22 -2.77
N LEU A 140 9.77 7.36 -2.87
CA LEU A 140 8.85 7.33 -4.00
C LEU A 140 7.47 6.98 -3.43
N PRO A 141 6.47 7.89 -3.52
CA PRO A 141 5.15 7.64 -2.96
C PRO A 141 4.47 6.46 -3.68
N LEU A 142 3.34 6.04 -3.13
CA LEU A 142 2.42 5.16 -3.87
C LEU A 142 1.75 5.91 -5.02
N PHE A 143 1.04 5.17 -5.86
CA PHE A 143 0.43 5.66 -7.09
C PHE A 143 -1.09 5.50 -7.04
N TYR A 144 -1.78 6.03 -8.05
CA TYR A 144 -3.17 5.69 -8.32
C TYR A 144 -3.30 5.11 -9.74
N SER A 145 -4.32 4.28 -9.97
CA SER A 145 -4.68 3.83 -11.33
C SER A 145 -5.37 4.96 -12.07
N ASP A 146 -5.09 5.14 -13.37
CA ASP A 146 -5.54 6.30 -14.16
C ASP A 146 -6.93 6.84 -13.82
N LYS A 147 -7.00 8.18 -13.79
CA LYS A 147 -8.21 8.93 -13.46
C LYS A 147 -9.35 8.49 -14.36
N LYS A 148 -10.35 7.82 -13.81
CA LYS A 148 -11.62 7.75 -14.50
C LYS A 148 -12.22 9.15 -14.44
N LYS A 149 -12.37 9.79 -15.60
CA LYS A 149 -13.17 11.02 -15.69
C LYS A 149 -14.61 10.62 -15.38
N HIS A 150 -15.04 10.81 -14.14
CA HIS A 150 -16.44 10.70 -13.78
C HIS A 150 -17.16 11.91 -14.40
N SER A 151 -17.84 11.67 -15.53
CA SER A 151 -18.45 12.71 -16.36
C SER A 151 -19.84 13.16 -15.87
N HIS A 152 -20.34 12.56 -14.78
CA HIS A 152 -21.69 12.79 -14.29
C HIS A 152 -21.71 13.01 -12.78
N ALA A 153 -22.44 14.03 -12.33
CA ALA A 153 -22.74 14.23 -10.91
C ALA A 153 -23.67 13.11 -10.45
N VAL A 154 -23.18 12.28 -9.52
CA VAL A 154 -23.93 11.18 -8.90
C VAL A 154 -24.55 11.67 -7.59
N ALA A 155 -25.77 11.24 -7.30
CA ALA A 155 -26.43 11.56 -6.03
C ALA A 155 -25.66 10.94 -4.86
N LYS A 156 -25.41 11.73 -3.81
CA LYS A 156 -24.70 11.25 -2.62
C LYS A 156 -25.67 10.52 -1.68
N GLU A 157 -25.46 9.23 -1.49
CA GLU A 157 -26.20 8.39 -0.54
C GLU A 157 -25.59 8.45 0.87
N TYR A 158 -24.26 8.52 0.93
CA TYR A 158 -23.50 8.47 2.17
C TYR A 158 -22.78 9.79 2.39
N LYS A 159 -22.82 10.30 3.62
CA LYS A 159 -21.89 11.35 4.04
C LYS A 159 -20.47 10.80 4.13
N TYR A 160 -20.31 9.61 4.74
CA TYR A 160 -18.99 8.99 4.91
C TYR A 160 -18.98 7.55 4.41
N SER A 161 -17.91 7.15 3.75
CA SER A 161 -17.59 5.73 3.54
C SER A 161 -16.24 5.33 4.09
N PHE A 162 -16.15 4.11 4.61
CA PHE A 162 -14.90 3.46 4.97
C PHE A 162 -14.95 2.00 4.55
N ILE A 163 -13.98 1.56 3.75
CA ILE A 163 -13.83 0.15 3.37
C ILE A 163 -12.41 -0.26 3.64
N GLY A 164 -12.13 -1.20 4.53
CA GLY A 164 -10.75 -1.62 4.79
C GLY A 164 -10.63 -2.93 5.54
N SER A 165 -9.46 -3.55 5.52
CA SER A 165 -9.20 -4.70 6.39
C SER A 165 -9.12 -4.26 7.85
N TYR A 166 -9.53 -5.11 8.78
CA TYR A 166 -9.27 -4.89 10.19
C TYR A 166 -7.77 -4.74 10.45
N HIS A 167 -7.38 -3.71 11.20
CA HIS A 167 -5.99 -3.48 11.61
C HIS A 167 -5.94 -2.54 12.82
N GLY A 168 -5.16 -2.94 13.83
CA GLY A 168 -4.86 -2.12 15.00
C GLY A 168 -6.12 -1.53 15.65
N ASP A 169 -6.17 -0.20 15.70
CA ASP A 169 -7.16 0.63 16.35
C ASP A 169 -8.21 1.24 15.39
N ARG A 170 -8.28 0.77 14.13
CA ARG A 170 -9.17 1.34 13.10
C ARG A 170 -10.62 1.46 13.56
N VAL A 171 -11.14 0.45 14.26
CA VAL A 171 -12.51 0.46 14.79
C VAL A 171 -12.69 1.59 15.80
N ALA A 172 -11.75 1.70 16.75
CA ALA A 172 -11.79 2.73 17.78
C ALA A 172 -11.70 4.14 17.17
N VAL A 173 -10.86 4.32 16.15
CA VAL A 173 -10.76 5.58 15.41
C VAL A 173 -12.08 5.93 14.73
N LEU A 174 -12.71 4.99 14.02
CA LEU A 174 -14.02 5.21 13.38
C LEU A 174 -15.10 5.58 14.40
N GLN A 175 -15.15 4.89 15.54
CA GLN A 175 -16.08 5.22 16.62
C GLN A 175 -15.85 6.64 17.15
N ARG A 176 -14.59 7.06 17.31
CA ARG A 176 -14.27 8.44 17.71
C ARG A 176 -14.69 9.46 16.65
N ILE A 177 -14.44 9.19 15.37
CA ILE A 177 -14.88 10.07 14.27
C ILE A 177 -16.39 10.25 14.33
N PHE A 178 -17.15 9.16 14.36
CA PHE A 178 -18.61 9.22 14.35
C PHE A 178 -19.22 9.70 15.68
N SER A 179 -18.46 9.71 16.78
CA SER A 179 -18.94 10.34 18.03
C SER A 179 -19.13 11.85 17.92
N HIS A 180 -18.51 12.49 16.92
CA HIS A 180 -18.67 13.93 16.63
C HIS A 180 -19.66 14.20 15.47
N GLU A 181 -20.23 13.15 14.87
CA GLU A 181 -21.11 13.26 13.70
C GLU A 181 -22.47 12.67 14.06
N HIS A 182 -23.45 13.53 14.33
CA HIS A 182 -24.83 13.13 14.60
C HIS A 182 -25.58 12.90 13.28
N ASP A 183 -26.35 11.80 13.20
CA ASP A 183 -27.26 11.46 12.08
C ASP A 183 -26.62 11.41 10.68
N ALA A 184 -25.31 11.13 10.60
CA ALA A 184 -24.64 10.95 9.32
C ALA A 184 -24.99 9.60 8.68
N SER A 185 -25.35 9.60 7.39
CA SER A 185 -25.42 8.36 6.62
C SER A 185 -24.00 7.82 6.38
N THR A 186 -23.73 6.58 6.81
CA THR A 186 -22.40 5.98 6.71
C THR A 186 -22.43 4.64 6.01
N TYR A 187 -21.45 4.40 5.12
CA TYR A 187 -21.15 3.07 4.59
C TYR A 187 -19.81 2.57 5.15
N VAL A 188 -19.85 1.61 6.08
CA VAL A 188 -18.63 1.08 6.70
C VAL A 188 -18.52 -0.42 6.47
N LYS A 189 -17.37 -0.87 5.97
CA LYS A 189 -17.03 -2.30 5.82
C LYS A 189 -15.60 -2.58 6.27
N ILE A 190 -15.48 -3.34 7.35
CA ILE A 190 -14.26 -3.82 7.97
C ILE A 190 -14.11 -5.31 7.66
N PHE A 191 -13.14 -5.61 6.80
CA PHE A 191 -12.89 -6.93 6.29
C PHE A 191 -11.99 -7.76 7.21
N PHE A 192 -12.42 -8.99 7.51
CA PHE A 192 -11.65 -10.02 8.20
C PHE A 192 -11.34 -11.18 7.27
N GLN A 193 -10.09 -11.62 7.26
CA GLN A 193 -9.60 -12.70 6.39
C GLN A 193 -10.17 -14.06 6.77
N SER A 194 -10.55 -14.26 8.05
CA SER A 194 -11.13 -15.50 8.54
C SER A 194 -11.93 -15.30 9.83
N LYS A 195 -12.85 -16.22 10.11
CA LYS A 195 -13.58 -16.27 11.38
C LYS A 195 -12.64 -16.43 12.58
N LEU A 196 -11.54 -17.16 12.42
CA LEU A 196 -10.54 -17.34 13.47
C LEU A 196 -9.81 -16.02 13.78
N GLN A 197 -9.41 -15.28 12.74
CA GLN A 197 -8.81 -13.96 12.90
C GLN A 197 -9.77 -13.01 13.63
N PHE A 198 -11.04 -13.00 13.21
CA PHE A 198 -12.08 -12.22 13.88
C PHE A 198 -12.22 -12.60 15.35
N ALA A 199 -12.39 -13.89 15.67
CA ALA A 199 -12.55 -14.34 17.05
C ALA A 199 -11.36 -13.93 17.94
N PHE A 200 -10.13 -14.07 17.44
CA PHE A 200 -8.93 -13.64 18.14
C PHE A 200 -8.97 -12.14 18.47
N TYR A 201 -9.25 -11.28 17.49
CA TYR A 201 -9.31 -9.83 17.73
C TYR A 201 -10.54 -9.40 18.52
N TYR A 202 -11.68 -10.07 18.36
CA TYR A 202 -12.89 -9.79 19.11
C TYR A 202 -12.71 -10.01 20.62
N LEU A 203 -11.85 -10.96 21.02
CA LEU A 203 -11.47 -11.16 22.42
C LEU A 203 -10.57 -10.03 22.94
N LEU A 204 -9.68 -9.51 22.11
CA LEU A 204 -8.66 -8.54 22.53
C LEU A 204 -9.07 -7.08 22.41
N ASP A 205 -9.95 -6.73 21.47
CA ASP A 205 -10.32 -5.35 21.17
C ASP A 205 -11.74 -5.01 21.66
N PRO A 206 -11.87 -4.20 22.73
CA PRO A 206 -13.16 -3.71 23.20
C PRO A 206 -13.91 -2.88 22.16
N ALA A 207 -13.21 -2.10 21.33
CA ALA A 207 -13.83 -1.27 20.31
C ALA A 207 -14.52 -2.13 19.26
N LEU A 208 -13.87 -3.23 18.84
CA LEU A 208 -14.46 -4.23 17.95
C LEU A 208 -15.73 -4.87 18.54
N ARG A 209 -15.78 -5.13 19.84
CA ARG A 209 -16.99 -5.68 20.49
C ARG A 209 -18.16 -4.71 20.52
N ALA A 210 -17.85 -3.41 20.63
CA ALA A 210 -18.83 -2.34 20.59
C ALA A 210 -19.18 -1.89 19.15
N ALA A 211 -18.52 -2.45 18.13
CA ALA A 211 -18.74 -2.03 16.75
C ALA A 211 -20.12 -2.49 16.23
N PRO A 212 -20.79 -1.68 15.41
CA PRO A 212 -21.99 -2.11 14.70
C PRO A 212 -21.73 -3.36 13.85
N LYS A 213 -22.62 -4.35 13.92
CA LYS A 213 -22.40 -5.67 13.28
C LYS A 213 -22.34 -5.55 11.76
N GLU A 214 -23.08 -4.60 11.20
CA GLU A 214 -23.11 -4.27 9.78
C GLU A 214 -21.78 -3.74 9.25
N TRP A 215 -20.89 -3.23 10.12
CA TRP A 215 -19.53 -2.88 9.73
C TRP A 215 -18.70 -4.11 9.40
N LEU A 216 -19.02 -5.28 9.96
CA LEU A 216 -18.16 -6.45 9.88
C LEU A 216 -18.45 -7.25 8.60
N THR A 217 -17.40 -7.60 7.85
CA THR A 217 -17.53 -8.49 6.68
C THR A 217 -16.39 -9.50 6.60
N PHE A 218 -16.73 -10.70 6.12
CA PHE A 218 -15.77 -11.77 5.77
C PHE A 218 -15.67 -11.96 4.26
N LYS A 219 -16.44 -11.20 3.48
CA LYS A 219 -16.40 -11.23 2.01
C LYS A 219 -15.61 -10.01 1.53
N PRO A 220 -14.54 -10.20 0.73
CA PRO A 220 -13.86 -9.09 0.10
C PRO A 220 -14.83 -8.38 -0.86
N LEU A 221 -14.76 -7.06 -0.91
CA LEU A 221 -15.52 -6.27 -1.88
C LEU A 221 -14.77 -6.19 -3.21
N ALA A 222 -15.50 -6.26 -4.30
CA ALA A 222 -14.95 -6.06 -5.63
C ALA A 222 -14.58 -4.58 -5.82
N ARG A 223 -13.54 -4.32 -6.62
CA ARG A 223 -13.06 -2.94 -6.91
C ARG A 223 -14.18 -2.06 -7.45
N ALA A 224 -15.03 -2.58 -8.33
CA ALA A 224 -16.20 -1.86 -8.85
C ALA A 224 -17.16 -1.38 -7.75
N THR A 225 -17.45 -2.22 -6.74
CA THR A 225 -18.28 -1.82 -5.59
C THR A 225 -17.60 -0.77 -4.73
N ILE A 226 -16.27 -0.85 -4.57
CA ILE A 226 -15.52 0.16 -3.80
C ILE A 226 -15.59 1.52 -4.51
N THR A 227 -15.39 1.53 -5.82
CA THR A 227 -15.52 2.74 -6.65
C THR A 227 -16.94 3.30 -6.58
N ASP A 228 -17.96 2.47 -6.78
CA ASP A 228 -19.37 2.87 -6.71
C ASP A 228 -19.73 3.50 -5.34
N VAL A 229 -19.31 2.89 -4.23
CA VAL A 229 -19.51 3.47 -2.90
C VAL A 229 -18.80 4.82 -2.75
N ALA A 230 -17.58 4.96 -3.27
CA ALA A 230 -16.86 6.23 -3.23
C ALA A 230 -17.60 7.32 -4.03
N GLU A 231 -18.09 6.98 -5.24
CA GLU A 231 -18.87 7.89 -6.09
C GLU A 231 -20.15 8.38 -5.40
N HIS A 232 -20.83 7.50 -4.64
CA HIS A 232 -22.02 7.82 -3.87
C HIS A 232 -21.73 8.37 -2.46
N SER A 233 -20.46 8.61 -2.11
CA SER A 233 -20.05 9.19 -0.83
C SER A 233 -19.64 10.66 -0.98
N GLU A 234 -19.98 11.50 0.01
CA GLU A 234 -19.43 12.85 0.11
C GLU A 234 -17.95 12.78 0.49
N TYR A 235 -17.60 12.00 1.51
CA TYR A 235 -16.22 11.80 1.97
C TYR A 235 -15.84 10.32 2.02
N VAL A 236 -14.62 10.00 1.57
CA VAL A 236 -13.99 8.69 1.78
C VAL A 236 -13.03 8.79 2.96
N ILE A 237 -13.18 7.90 3.94
CA ILE A 237 -12.32 7.85 5.12
C ILE A 237 -11.12 6.92 4.86
N ASP A 238 -9.91 7.41 5.16
CA ASP A 238 -8.69 6.61 5.25
C ASP A 238 -8.09 6.62 6.67
N ILE A 239 -7.77 5.42 7.16
CA ILE A 239 -7.11 5.22 8.46
C ILE A 239 -5.88 4.36 8.26
N HIS A 240 -4.76 5.05 8.09
CA HIS A 240 -3.43 4.46 7.99
C HIS A 240 -3.00 3.75 9.29
N ASN A 241 -1.96 2.93 9.22
CA ASN A 241 -1.35 2.33 10.41
C ASN A 241 -0.58 3.41 11.19
N ALA A 242 -0.70 3.47 12.52
CA ALA A 242 -0.01 4.45 13.35
C ALA A 242 1.53 4.43 13.22
N ASN A 243 2.10 3.30 12.81
CA ASN A 243 3.54 3.15 12.58
C ASN A 243 3.98 3.47 11.13
N GLN A 244 3.04 3.87 10.27
CA GLN A 244 3.29 4.23 8.89
C GLN A 244 3.27 5.76 8.77
N THR A 245 4.22 6.33 8.04
CA THR A 245 4.22 7.78 7.77
C THR A 245 3.82 8.11 6.35
N GLY A 246 4.07 7.20 5.40
CA GLY A 246 3.67 7.36 4.01
C GLY A 246 2.16 7.32 3.80
N LEU A 247 1.67 7.98 2.75
CA LEU A 247 0.26 7.93 2.36
C LEU A 247 -0.12 6.55 1.81
N THR A 248 -1.34 6.10 2.11
CA THR A 248 -1.83 4.79 1.65
C THR A 248 -2.21 4.85 0.17
N MET A 249 -2.29 3.68 -0.47
CA MET A 249 -2.87 3.54 -1.81
C MET A 249 -4.26 4.19 -1.91
N ARG A 250 -5.10 4.02 -0.89
CA ARG A 250 -6.44 4.63 -0.84
C ARG A 250 -6.41 6.14 -0.88
N THR A 251 -5.46 6.75 -0.15
CA THR A 251 -5.32 8.21 -0.19
C THR A 251 -5.11 8.69 -1.63
N TRP A 252 -4.19 8.06 -2.36
CA TRP A 252 -3.91 8.42 -3.75
C TRP A 252 -5.07 8.11 -4.69
N GLU A 253 -5.75 6.99 -4.53
CA GLU A 253 -6.94 6.65 -5.33
C GLU A 253 -8.08 7.64 -5.11
N THR A 254 -8.41 7.96 -3.85
CA THR A 254 -9.47 8.91 -3.50
C THR A 254 -9.20 10.29 -4.12
N LEU A 255 -7.99 10.82 -3.93
CA LEU A 255 -7.60 12.12 -4.49
C LEU A 255 -7.49 12.08 -6.02
N GLY A 256 -6.93 10.99 -6.57
CA GLY A 256 -6.79 10.77 -8.01
C GLY A 256 -8.13 10.78 -8.74
N ASP A 257 -9.16 10.19 -8.12
CA ASP A 257 -10.54 10.15 -8.63
C ASP A 257 -11.35 11.42 -8.32
N GLY A 258 -10.75 12.41 -7.63
CA GLY A 258 -11.39 13.69 -7.31
C GLY A 258 -12.42 13.63 -6.17
N HIS A 259 -12.35 12.61 -5.31
CA HIS A 259 -13.20 12.49 -4.14
C HIS A 259 -12.58 13.24 -2.94
N GLN A 260 -13.45 13.71 -2.04
CA GLN A 260 -13.01 14.34 -0.79
C GLN A 260 -12.51 13.28 0.19
N LEU A 261 -11.36 13.51 0.80
CA LEU A 261 -10.70 12.56 1.70
C LEU A 261 -10.80 13.03 3.15
N VAL A 262 -11.22 12.14 4.05
CA VAL A 262 -11.06 12.30 5.50
C VAL A 262 -9.98 11.34 5.95
N THR A 263 -8.87 11.82 6.51
CA THR A 263 -7.74 10.96 6.86
C THR A 263 -7.15 11.23 8.22
N THR A 264 -6.55 10.21 8.80
CA THR A 264 -5.72 10.34 10.01
C THR A 264 -4.25 10.60 9.69
N ASN A 265 -3.84 10.56 8.42
CA ASN A 265 -2.45 10.83 8.02
C ASN A 265 -2.29 12.29 7.60
N ALA A 266 -1.73 13.11 8.50
CA ALA A 266 -1.49 14.53 8.26
C ALA A 266 -0.47 14.81 7.13
N ALA A 267 0.35 13.81 6.75
CA ALA A 267 1.28 13.97 5.64
C ALA A 267 0.57 14.36 4.33
N VAL A 268 -0.73 14.10 4.21
CA VAL A 268 -1.52 14.43 3.01
C VAL A 268 -1.50 15.92 2.68
N LEU A 269 -1.33 16.77 3.69
CA LEU A 269 -1.24 18.22 3.51
C LEU A 269 -0.07 18.61 2.61
N CYS A 270 1.01 17.81 2.57
CA CYS A 270 2.17 18.06 1.70
C CYS A 270 1.93 17.70 0.22
N HIS A 271 0.79 17.07 -0.09
CA HIS A 271 0.53 16.41 -1.38
C HIS A 271 -0.82 16.79 -2.01
N ALA A 272 -1.70 17.50 -1.29
CA ALA A 272 -3.05 17.80 -1.72
C ALA A 272 -3.52 19.18 -1.21
N ASP A 273 -4.46 19.79 -1.92
CA ASP A 273 -5.10 21.03 -1.50
C ASP A 273 -5.94 20.79 -0.24
N MET A 274 -5.86 21.69 0.75
CA MET A 274 -6.64 21.60 1.99
C MET A 274 -8.16 21.59 1.76
N ARG A 275 -8.63 22.04 0.60
CA ARG A 275 -10.05 22.00 0.21
C ARG A 275 -10.52 20.60 -0.19
N GLU A 276 -9.60 19.66 -0.41
CA GLU A 276 -9.90 18.27 -0.80
C GLU A 276 -9.75 17.29 0.35
N VAL A 277 -9.15 17.74 1.47
CA VAL A 277 -8.74 16.87 2.57
C VAL A 277 -9.18 17.41 3.93
N ILE A 278 -9.66 16.50 4.78
CA ILE A 278 -9.95 16.76 6.18
C ILE A 278 -9.02 15.86 7.01
N VAL A 279 -8.13 16.49 7.78
CA VAL A 279 -7.26 15.76 8.71
C VAL A 279 -7.98 15.58 10.05
N ILE A 280 -7.96 14.35 10.55
CA ILE A 280 -8.55 13.94 11.82
C ILE A 280 -7.44 13.57 12.80
N ASP A 281 -7.53 14.10 14.01
CA ASP A 281 -6.74 13.62 15.14
C ASP A 281 -7.15 12.18 15.50
N ARG A 282 -6.20 11.25 15.36
CA ARG A 282 -6.44 9.82 15.57
C ARG A 282 -6.97 9.48 16.96
N ASN A 283 -6.54 10.21 17.99
CA ASN A 283 -6.78 9.89 19.39
C ASN A 283 -8.12 10.43 19.89
N THR A 284 -8.59 11.53 19.30
CA THR A 284 -9.81 12.23 19.71
C THR A 284 -10.94 12.12 18.70
N GLY A 285 -10.63 11.81 17.43
CA GLY A 285 -11.60 11.80 16.32
C GLY A 285 -11.99 13.19 15.83
N LYS A 286 -11.39 14.26 16.37
CA LYS A 286 -11.72 15.64 16.00
C LYS A 286 -10.98 16.07 14.74
N ARG A 287 -11.63 16.91 13.94
CA ARG A 287 -11.00 17.60 12.81
C ARG A 287 -9.91 18.53 13.32
N TRP A 288 -8.80 18.57 12.60
CA TRP A 288 -7.78 19.59 12.82
C TRP A 288 -8.32 20.97 12.42
N SER A 289 -7.91 22.00 13.16
CA SER A 289 -8.13 23.40 12.76
C SER A 289 -7.14 23.80 11.66
N ASP A 290 -7.47 24.86 10.92
CA ASP A 290 -6.58 25.44 9.90
C ASP A 290 -5.21 25.80 10.48
N SER A 291 -5.17 26.27 11.73
CA SER A 291 -3.91 26.56 12.44
C SER A 291 -3.08 25.30 12.70
N GLN A 292 -3.70 24.16 13.00
CA GLN A 292 -3.00 22.88 13.16
C GLN A 292 -2.46 22.39 11.81
N CYS A 293 -3.25 22.48 10.75
CA CYS A 293 -2.82 22.14 9.40
C CYS A 293 -1.64 23.00 8.93
N THR A 294 -1.73 24.33 9.13
CA THR A 294 -0.66 25.27 8.78
C THR A 294 0.61 25.00 9.58
N SER A 295 0.49 24.81 10.90
CA SER A 295 1.64 24.49 11.75
C SER A 295 2.34 23.20 11.33
N TYR A 296 1.57 22.19 10.89
CA TYR A 296 2.15 20.95 10.37
C TYR A 296 2.92 21.19 9.07
N LEU A 297 2.35 21.95 8.13
CA LEU A 297 3.03 22.30 6.88
C LEU A 297 4.31 23.09 7.12
N ASP A 298 4.31 24.04 8.06
CA ASP A 298 5.50 24.82 8.39
C ASP A 298 6.64 23.91 8.85
N VAL A 299 6.35 22.89 9.67
CA VAL A 299 7.33 21.88 10.10
C VAL A 299 7.83 21.04 8.93
N MET A 300 6.94 20.71 7.97
CA MET A 300 7.24 19.84 6.84
C MET A 300 7.86 20.56 5.64
N SER A 301 7.75 21.88 5.53
CA SER A 301 8.36 22.66 4.44
C SER A 301 9.88 22.49 4.33
N ASN A 302 10.54 22.15 5.45
CA ASN A 302 11.97 21.83 5.50
C ASN A 302 12.30 20.37 5.11
N SER A 303 11.30 19.57 4.78
CA SER A 303 11.46 18.19 4.35
C SER A 303 11.11 18.07 2.86
N ALA A 304 12.03 17.49 2.07
CA ALA A 304 11.87 17.29 0.63
C ALA A 304 10.83 16.21 0.32
N LEU A 305 9.58 16.43 0.74
CA LEU A 305 8.51 15.45 0.77
C LEU A 305 7.34 15.78 -0.14
N SER A 306 7.27 17.00 -0.67
CA SER A 306 6.19 17.34 -1.60
C SER A 306 6.45 16.66 -2.94
N VAL A 307 5.65 15.63 -3.21
CA VAL A 307 5.55 14.95 -4.50
C VAL A 307 4.08 14.89 -4.84
N ASP A 308 3.70 15.36 -6.02
CA ASP A 308 2.31 15.29 -6.47
C ASP A 308 1.82 13.84 -6.54
N ALA A 309 0.49 13.67 -6.53
CA ALA A 309 -0.11 12.36 -6.80
C ALA A 309 0.39 11.81 -8.13
N LEU A 310 0.98 10.62 -8.10
CA LEU A 310 1.54 9.97 -9.28
C LEU A 310 0.52 8.99 -9.88
N SER A 311 0.22 9.13 -11.17
CA SER A 311 -0.39 8.04 -11.93
C SER A 311 0.57 6.85 -11.93
N ILE A 312 0.04 5.64 -12.12
CA ILE A 312 0.86 4.43 -12.23
C ILE A 312 1.96 4.56 -13.31
N SER A 313 1.66 5.23 -14.42
CA SER A 313 2.62 5.44 -15.51
C SER A 313 3.75 6.37 -15.07
N THR A 314 3.44 7.53 -14.50
CA THR A 314 4.46 8.48 -14.00
C THR A 314 5.25 7.89 -12.84
N TRP A 315 4.61 7.11 -11.98
CA TRP A 315 5.27 6.38 -10.90
C TRP A 315 6.30 5.39 -11.45
N LEU A 316 5.96 4.65 -12.50
CA LEU A 316 6.91 3.74 -13.17
C LEU A 316 8.05 4.50 -13.82
N ASP A 317 7.80 5.64 -14.47
CA ASP A 317 8.87 6.46 -15.05
C ASP A 317 9.85 6.93 -13.97
N ASN A 318 9.35 7.36 -12.81
CA ASN A 318 10.18 7.74 -11.67
C ASN A 318 10.94 6.55 -11.05
N LEU A 319 10.30 5.39 -10.93
CA LEU A 319 10.95 4.17 -10.43
C LEU A 319 12.10 3.74 -11.35
N LEU A 320 11.87 3.84 -12.65
CA LEU A 320 12.78 3.40 -13.71
C LEU A 320 13.85 4.43 -14.05
N ALA A 321 13.65 5.70 -13.68
CA ALA A 321 14.64 6.75 -13.86
C ALA A 321 16.01 6.31 -13.33
N ARG A 322 17.06 6.58 -14.10
CA ARG A 322 18.44 6.39 -13.67
C ARG A 322 18.85 7.67 -12.97
N SER A 323 19.42 7.56 -11.78
CA SER A 323 20.15 8.70 -11.21
C SER A 323 21.29 9.02 -12.17
N GLU A 324 21.26 10.20 -12.78
CA GLU A 324 22.44 10.76 -13.43
C GLU A 324 23.47 10.95 -12.30
N ASN A 325 24.52 10.11 -12.30
CA ASN A 325 25.65 10.25 -11.40
C ASN A 325 26.65 11.25 -11.97
#